data_AF-A0A0K0FBT4-F1
#
_entry.id   AF-A0A0K0FBT4-F1
#
_cell.length_a   1.000
_cell.length_b   1.000
_cell.length_c   1.000
_cell.angle_alpha   90.00
_cell.angle_beta   90.00
_cell.angle_gamma   90.00
#
_symmetry.space_group_name_H-M   'P 1'
#
loop_
_entity.id
_entity.type
_entity.pdbx_description
1 polymer ?
#
loop_
_entity_poly.entity_id
_entity_poly.type
_entity_poly.pdbx_seq_one_letter_code
_entity_poly.pdbx_strand_id
1 'polypeptide(L)'
;MAKINERYQKYIILLGTSIALRVLLYVITTFYGPRIAPLPCNTKDINYPFKKGTVPSIPLLIVTSVSTIIISLIIELYESNILKMDIKSKGKNPIFQKNMYFFAVFKIFVLYQIGYTIIFCLLRIFKYSIGKLRPNFVSICKPNFKNISCIDKYYSEYECMSSDKNAIDEARLSFFSGHAAYACYFSTFLIAYMFMRSSKSSKGTKFAYITTPIFIIFGICVSISRITDYKHHTLDVLVGLIVGIAVGISIAFSFEKTIRKDKDIFTYKER
;
A
#
# COMPACT_ATOMS: atom_id res chain seq x y z
N MET A 1 25.32 3.49 -24.13
CA MET A 1 24.06 2.74 -23.97
C MET A 1 24.16 1.58 -22.96
N ALA A 2 25.29 0.86 -22.87
CA ALA A 2 25.48 -0.26 -21.94
C ALA A 2 25.12 0.05 -20.46
N LYS A 3 25.60 1.18 -19.90
CA LYS A 3 25.26 1.61 -18.52
C LYS A 3 23.77 1.91 -18.28
N ILE A 4 23.00 2.24 -19.31
CA ILE A 4 21.54 2.47 -19.18
C ILE A 4 20.81 1.13 -19.11
N ASN A 5 21.19 0.18 -19.99
CA ASN A 5 20.61 -1.16 -19.99
C ASN A 5 20.84 -1.89 -18.65
N GLU A 6 22.04 -1.80 -18.09
CA GLU A 6 22.37 -2.40 -16.79
C GLU A 6 21.49 -1.84 -15.64
N ARG A 7 21.21 -0.53 -15.67
CA ARG A 7 20.31 0.10 -14.68
C ARG A 7 18.86 -0.36 -14.84
N TYR A 8 18.36 -0.46 -16.08
CA TYR A 8 17.03 -1.02 -16.35
C TYR A 8 16.92 -2.47 -15.84
N GLN A 9 17.92 -3.30 -16.12
CA GLN A 9 17.98 -4.68 -15.64
C GLN A 9 17.87 -4.76 -14.12
N LYS A 10 18.57 -3.91 -13.37
CA LYS A 10 18.46 -3.87 -11.91
C LYS A 10 17.02 -3.64 -11.41
N TYR A 11 16.30 -2.67 -11.97
CA TYR A 11 14.92 -2.37 -11.57
C TYR A 11 13.92 -3.44 -12.04
N ILE A 12 14.16 -4.06 -13.20
CA ILE A 12 13.36 -5.20 -13.68
C ILE A 12 13.51 -6.39 -12.72
N ILE A 13 14.74 -6.73 -12.34
CA ILE A 13 15.01 -7.81 -11.36
C ILE A 13 14.31 -7.50 -10.04
N LEU A 14 14.41 -6.27 -9.55
CA LEU A 14 13.80 -5.85 -8.29
C LEU A 14 12.26 -5.91 -8.32
N LEU A 15 11.65 -5.56 -9.45
CA LEU A 15 10.21 -5.71 -9.64
C LEU A 15 9.81 -7.19 -9.71
N GLY A 16 10.57 -8.00 -10.44
CA GLY A 16 10.34 -9.43 -10.56
C GLY A 16 10.41 -10.14 -9.21
N THR A 17 11.44 -9.87 -8.40
CA THR A 17 11.58 -10.45 -7.06
C THR A 17 10.47 -9.98 -6.12
N SER A 18 10.06 -8.72 -6.19
CA SER A 18 8.92 -8.17 -5.46
C SER A 18 7.60 -8.90 -5.79
N ILE A 19 7.34 -9.18 -7.06
CA ILE A 19 6.13 -9.91 -7.49
C ILE A 19 6.23 -11.37 -7.04
N ALA A 20 7.36 -12.03 -7.28
CA ALA A 20 7.57 -13.43 -6.89
C ALA A 20 7.37 -13.65 -5.38
N LEU A 21 7.89 -12.74 -4.54
CA LEU A 21 7.72 -12.81 -3.09
C LEU A 21 6.24 -12.70 -2.67
N ARG A 22 5.47 -11.80 -3.30
CA ARG A 22 4.03 -11.66 -3.05
C ARG A 22 3.26 -12.91 -3.43
N VAL A 23 3.56 -13.50 -4.59
CA VAL A 23 2.95 -14.75 -5.05
C VAL A 23 3.30 -15.89 -4.09
N LEU A 24 4.57 -16.04 -3.72
CA LEU A 24 5.04 -17.07 -2.81
C LEU A 24 4.30 -16.99 -1.46
N LEU A 25 4.28 -15.82 -0.83
CA LEU A 25 3.58 -15.63 0.45
C LEU A 25 2.07 -15.79 0.29
N TYR A 26 1.50 -15.43 -0.86
CA TYR A 26 0.09 -15.68 -1.14
C TYR A 26 -0.22 -17.17 -1.12
N VAL A 27 0.55 -17.97 -1.85
CA VAL A 27 0.38 -19.43 -1.91
C VAL A 27 0.55 -20.06 -0.54
N ILE A 28 1.63 -19.71 0.18
CA ILE A 28 1.92 -20.24 1.53
C ILE A 28 0.73 -19.99 2.47
N THR A 29 0.27 -18.74 2.57
CA THR A 29 -0.79 -18.39 3.52
C THR A 29 -2.16 -18.97 3.13
N THR A 30 -2.45 -19.14 1.84
CA THR A 30 -3.66 -19.85 1.40
C THR A 30 -3.61 -21.33 1.77
N PHE A 31 -2.43 -21.96 1.75
CA PHE A 31 -2.27 -23.37 2.14
C PHE A 31 -2.43 -23.60 3.64
N TYR A 32 -1.81 -22.75 4.48
CA TYR A 32 -1.86 -22.92 5.94
C TYR A 32 -3.15 -22.41 6.59
N GLY A 33 -3.83 -21.42 5.99
CA GLY A 33 -5.01 -20.79 6.59
C GLY A 33 -4.70 -19.92 7.81
N PRO A 34 -5.68 -19.12 8.28
CA PRO A 34 -5.51 -18.28 9.46
C PRO A 34 -5.44 -19.10 10.76
N ARG A 35 -4.68 -18.63 11.74
CA ARG A 35 -4.77 -19.14 13.11
C ARG A 35 -6.21 -19.08 13.63
N ILE A 36 -6.68 -20.16 14.24
CA ILE A 36 -7.99 -20.20 14.92
C ILE A 36 -7.83 -19.56 16.31
N ALA A 37 -8.36 -18.36 16.47
CA ALA A 37 -8.42 -17.69 17.77
C ALA A 37 -9.61 -18.21 18.62
N PRO A 38 -9.47 -18.24 19.96
CA PRO A 38 -10.57 -18.59 20.85
C PRO A 38 -11.70 -17.57 20.74
N LEU A 39 -12.95 -18.02 20.84
CA LEU A 39 -14.13 -17.16 20.76
C LEU A 39 -14.44 -16.60 22.16
N PRO A 40 -14.42 -15.28 22.38
CA PRO A 40 -14.78 -14.70 23.66
C PRO A 40 -16.28 -14.86 23.95
N CYS A 41 -16.64 -15.03 25.22
CA CYS A 41 -18.05 -15.14 25.62
C CYS A 41 -18.81 -13.83 25.46
N ASN A 42 -18.14 -12.70 25.71
CA ASN A 42 -18.68 -11.38 25.37
C ASN A 42 -18.47 -11.11 23.88
N THR A 43 -19.51 -11.33 23.09
CA THR A 43 -19.47 -11.23 21.62
C THR A 43 -19.84 -9.84 21.10
N LYS A 44 -20.05 -8.84 21.96
CA LYS A 44 -20.51 -7.48 21.55
C LYS A 44 -19.66 -6.87 20.42
N ASP A 45 -18.34 -6.97 20.53
CA ASP A 45 -17.42 -6.37 19.56
C ASP A 45 -17.31 -7.18 18.24
N ILE A 46 -17.87 -8.39 18.18
CA ILE A 46 -17.77 -9.32 17.05
C ILE A 46 -19.13 -9.79 16.51
N ASN A 47 -20.22 -9.16 16.96
CA ASN A 47 -21.60 -9.48 16.59
C ASN A 47 -22.27 -8.41 15.71
N TYR A 48 -21.48 -7.63 14.98
CA TYR A 48 -22.02 -6.68 14.01
C TYR A 48 -22.57 -7.41 12.77
N PRO A 49 -23.58 -6.85 12.09
CA PRO A 49 -24.15 -7.44 10.89
C PRO A 49 -23.14 -7.46 9.75
N PHE A 50 -23.25 -8.47 8.89
CA PHE A 50 -22.46 -8.52 7.67
C PHE A 50 -22.87 -7.38 6.72
N LYS A 51 -21.91 -6.54 6.34
CA LYS A 51 -22.07 -5.50 5.32
C LYS A 51 -21.09 -5.75 4.17
N LYS A 52 -21.53 -5.52 2.93
CA LYS A 52 -20.64 -5.52 1.76
C LYS A 52 -19.67 -4.35 1.87
N GLY A 53 -18.40 -4.58 1.56
CA GLY A 53 -17.38 -3.53 1.64
C GLY A 53 -17.64 -2.42 0.62
N THR A 54 -17.63 -1.16 1.08
CA THR A 54 -17.72 0.05 0.27
C THR A 54 -16.54 0.15 -0.70
N VAL A 55 -15.33 -0.05 -0.19
CA VAL A 55 -14.09 -0.13 -0.97
C VAL A 55 -13.68 -1.59 -1.16
N PRO A 56 -13.65 -2.14 -2.38
CA PRO A 56 -13.15 -3.50 -2.63
C PRO A 56 -11.61 -3.54 -2.74
N SER A 57 -11.00 -4.63 -2.27
CA SER A 57 -9.53 -4.74 -2.15
C SER A 57 -8.78 -4.63 -3.48
N ILE A 58 -9.15 -5.40 -4.50
CA ILE A 58 -8.44 -5.43 -5.79
C ILE A 58 -8.53 -4.07 -6.52
N PRO A 59 -9.72 -3.46 -6.68
CA PRO A 59 -9.85 -2.12 -7.25
C PRO A 59 -9.00 -1.08 -6.53
N LEU A 60 -8.94 -1.10 -5.20
CA LEU A 60 -8.10 -0.15 -4.45
C LEU A 60 -6.64 -0.26 -4.87
N LEU A 61 -6.08 -1.48 -4.91
CA LEU A 61 -4.67 -1.71 -5.27
C LEU A 61 -4.35 -1.32 -6.73
N ILE A 62 -5.30 -1.54 -7.64
CA ILE A 62 -5.15 -1.15 -9.05
C ILE A 62 -5.18 0.37 -9.19
N VAL A 63 -6.20 1.02 -8.62
CA VAL A 63 -6.39 2.47 -8.71
C VAL A 63 -5.17 3.20 -8.16
N THR A 64 -4.71 2.85 -6.97
CA THR A 64 -3.53 3.48 -6.37
C THR A 64 -2.27 3.27 -7.21
N SER A 65 -2.03 2.06 -7.74
CA SER A 65 -0.87 1.77 -8.59
C SER A 65 -0.90 2.55 -9.91
N VAL A 66 -2.05 2.60 -10.57
CA VAL A 66 -2.26 3.34 -11.82
C VAL A 66 -2.14 4.84 -11.57
N SER A 67 -2.75 5.35 -10.51
CA SER A 67 -2.64 6.76 -10.10
C SER A 67 -1.19 7.14 -9.81
N THR A 68 -0.38 6.28 -9.18
CA THR A 68 1.05 6.57 -8.99
C THR A 68 1.80 6.73 -10.32
N ILE A 69 1.52 5.91 -11.33
CA ILE A 69 2.13 6.05 -12.67
C ILE A 69 1.69 7.36 -13.31
N ILE A 70 0.39 7.65 -13.33
CA ILE A 70 -0.17 8.86 -13.95
C ILE A 70 0.37 10.12 -13.28
N ILE A 71 0.35 10.18 -11.95
CA ILE A 71 0.77 11.35 -11.19
C ILE A 71 2.28 11.55 -11.31
N SER A 72 3.09 10.48 -11.24
CA SER A 72 4.54 10.60 -11.46
C SER A 72 4.88 11.05 -12.88
N LEU A 73 4.14 10.58 -13.89
CA LEU A 73 4.28 11.06 -15.26
C LEU A 73 3.96 12.56 -15.37
N ILE A 74 2.85 13.02 -14.79
CA ILE A 74 2.46 14.44 -14.80
C ILE A 74 3.53 15.30 -14.15
N ILE A 75 4.03 14.89 -12.98
CA ILE A 75 5.06 15.63 -12.23
C ILE A 75 6.36 15.71 -13.02
N GLU A 76 6.84 14.59 -13.58
CA GLU A 76 8.07 14.60 -14.39
C GLU A 76 7.88 15.39 -15.69
N LEU A 77 6.70 15.38 -16.32
CA LEU A 77 6.40 16.21 -17.48
C LEU A 77 6.38 17.71 -17.13
N TYR A 78 5.75 18.09 -16.02
CA TYR A 78 5.71 19.47 -15.54
C TYR A 78 7.11 20.01 -15.28
N GLU A 79 7.92 19.26 -14.54
CA GLU A 79 9.32 19.58 -14.26
C GLU A 79 10.17 19.58 -15.54
N SER A 80 9.89 18.69 -16.48
CA SER A 80 10.57 18.69 -17.78
C SER A 80 10.30 19.95 -18.57
N ASN A 81 9.10 20.51 -18.51
CA ASN A 81 8.78 21.73 -19.26
C ASN A 81 9.49 22.94 -18.66
N ILE A 82 9.68 22.97 -17.33
CA ILE A 82 10.53 23.96 -16.66
C ILE A 82 12.00 23.78 -17.08
N LEU A 83 12.52 22.55 -17.07
CA LEU A 83 13.91 22.24 -17.43
C LEU A 83 14.20 22.39 -18.93
N LYS A 84 13.21 22.17 -19.81
CA LYS A 84 13.35 22.36 -21.27
C LYS A 84 13.62 23.82 -21.61
N MET A 85 13.08 24.79 -20.86
CA MET A 85 13.46 26.20 -21.02
C MET A 85 14.96 26.41 -20.77
N ASP A 86 15.52 25.69 -19.80
CA ASP A 86 16.94 25.76 -19.41
C ASP A 86 17.87 24.94 -20.35
N ILE A 87 17.38 23.84 -20.92
CA ILE A 87 18.16 22.92 -21.77
C ILE A 87 18.11 23.27 -23.27
N LYS A 88 17.08 23.98 -23.76
CA LYS A 88 17.08 24.53 -25.14
C LYS A 88 18.29 25.45 -25.37
N SER A 89 18.79 26.07 -24.29
CA SER A 89 20.06 26.79 -24.23
C SER A 89 21.31 25.89 -24.40
N LYS A 90 21.27 24.62 -23.97
CA LYS A 90 22.41 23.68 -23.93
C LYS A 90 22.43 22.59 -25.04
N GLY A 91 21.57 22.65 -26.07
CA GLY A 91 21.73 21.87 -27.32
C GLY A 91 21.61 20.33 -27.28
N LYS A 92 20.87 19.72 -26.33
CA LYS A 92 20.79 18.24 -26.19
C LYS A 92 19.71 17.57 -27.06
N ASN A 93 20.02 16.39 -27.62
CA ASN A 93 19.17 15.59 -28.52
C ASN A 93 17.83 15.12 -27.88
N PRO A 94 16.65 15.33 -28.51
CA PRO A 94 15.33 15.08 -27.93
C PRO A 94 15.01 13.59 -27.64
N ILE A 95 15.54 12.64 -28.42
CA ILE A 95 15.26 11.21 -28.23
C ILE A 95 15.87 10.69 -26.91
N PHE A 96 17.07 11.17 -26.58
CA PHE A 96 17.75 10.84 -25.31
C PHE A 96 16.95 11.34 -24.09
N GLN A 97 16.28 12.49 -24.23
CA GLN A 97 15.46 13.05 -23.15
C GLN A 97 14.22 12.19 -22.89
N LYS A 98 13.51 11.75 -23.94
CA LYS A 98 12.32 10.89 -23.82
C LYS A 98 12.62 9.61 -23.06
N ASN A 99 13.69 8.90 -23.41
CA ASN A 99 14.08 7.64 -22.77
C ASN A 99 14.47 7.80 -21.28
N MET A 100 14.94 9.00 -20.89
CA MET A 100 15.26 9.31 -19.50
C MET A 100 14.00 9.50 -18.64
N TYR A 101 12.95 10.11 -19.18
CA TYR A 101 11.68 10.29 -18.44
C TYR A 101 10.96 8.97 -18.19
N PHE A 102 10.89 8.12 -19.22
CA PHE A 102 10.32 6.77 -19.07
C PHE A 102 11.08 5.97 -18.01
N PHE A 103 12.42 6.07 -17.99
CA PHE A 103 13.22 5.43 -16.95
C PHE A 103 12.92 5.96 -15.54
N ALA A 104 12.76 7.28 -15.38
CA ALA A 104 12.45 7.90 -14.10
C ALA A 104 11.09 7.43 -13.56
N VAL A 105 10.04 7.45 -14.39
CA VAL A 105 8.70 6.95 -14.04
C VAL A 105 8.73 5.46 -13.71
N PHE A 106 9.41 4.65 -14.53
CA PHE A 106 9.57 3.22 -14.26
C PHE A 106 10.26 2.97 -12.92
N LYS A 107 11.34 3.68 -12.63
CA LYS A 107 12.05 3.61 -11.34
C LYS A 107 11.14 3.96 -10.17
N ILE A 108 10.36 5.04 -10.26
CA ILE A 108 9.41 5.45 -9.21
C ILE A 108 8.37 4.36 -8.97
N PHE A 109 7.82 3.81 -10.06
CA PHE A 109 6.86 2.73 -9.98
C PHE A 109 7.44 1.48 -9.32
N VAL A 110 8.66 1.07 -9.69
CA VAL A 110 9.33 -0.09 -9.06
C VAL A 110 9.54 0.13 -7.57
N LEU A 111 10.00 1.32 -7.15
CA LEU A 111 10.18 1.63 -5.73
C LEU A 111 8.84 1.64 -4.97
N TYR A 112 7.77 2.12 -5.61
CA TYR A 112 6.43 2.05 -5.05
C TYR A 112 5.97 0.60 -4.84
N GLN A 113 6.24 -0.29 -5.81
CA GLN A 113 5.91 -1.72 -5.70
C GLN A 113 6.68 -2.45 -4.59
N ILE A 114 7.91 -1.99 -4.26
CA ILE A 114 8.64 -2.50 -3.10
C ILE A 114 7.91 -2.15 -1.80
N GLY A 115 7.43 -0.92 -1.65
CA GLY A 115 6.61 -0.54 -0.49
C GLY A 115 5.33 -1.37 -0.37
N TYR A 116 4.68 -1.65 -1.50
CA TYR A 116 3.54 -2.60 -1.55
C TYR A 116 3.92 -3.97 -1.04
N THR A 117 5.09 -4.45 -1.44
CA THR A 117 5.59 -5.77 -1.03
C THR A 117 5.86 -5.81 0.47
N ILE A 118 6.48 -4.78 1.04
CA ILE A 118 6.70 -4.69 2.49
C ILE A 118 5.37 -4.76 3.24
N ILE A 119 4.38 -3.94 2.86
CA ILE A 119 3.06 -3.94 3.48
C ILE A 119 2.38 -5.31 3.31
N PHE A 120 2.46 -5.90 2.12
CA PHE A 120 1.90 -7.23 1.85
C PHE A 120 2.50 -8.30 2.75
N CYS A 121 3.83 -8.34 2.88
CA CYS A 121 4.53 -9.28 3.76
C CYS A 121 4.08 -9.11 5.21
N LEU A 122 4.04 -7.87 5.72
CA LEU A 122 3.57 -7.58 7.07
C LEU A 122 2.12 -8.05 7.26
N LEU A 123 1.21 -7.71 6.34
CA LEU A 123 -0.19 -8.14 6.41
C LEU A 123 -0.31 -9.66 6.44
N ARG A 124 0.43 -10.37 5.60
CA ARG A 124 0.42 -11.84 5.57
C ARG A 124 0.91 -12.42 6.89
N ILE A 125 2.06 -11.97 7.39
CA ILE A 125 2.64 -12.45 8.66
C ILE A 125 1.68 -12.18 9.82
N PHE A 126 1.25 -10.93 10.01
CA PHE A 126 0.44 -10.55 11.16
C PHE A 126 -0.98 -11.12 11.11
N LYS A 127 -1.68 -11.06 9.96
CA LYS A 127 -3.07 -11.53 9.89
C LYS A 127 -3.16 -13.03 10.15
N TYR A 128 -2.27 -13.81 9.54
CA TYR A 128 -2.31 -15.27 9.64
C TYR A 128 -1.75 -15.79 10.97
N SER A 129 -0.80 -15.08 11.59
CA SER A 129 -0.25 -15.46 12.89
C SER A 129 -1.17 -15.08 14.07
N ILE A 130 -1.88 -13.95 13.98
CA ILE A 130 -2.74 -13.46 15.08
C ILE A 130 -4.13 -14.08 15.00
N GLY A 131 -4.75 -14.17 13.82
CA GLY A 131 -6.10 -14.75 13.69
C GLY A 131 -7.21 -13.94 14.37
N LYS A 132 -7.03 -12.63 14.56
CA LYS A 132 -8.00 -11.77 15.26
C LYS A 132 -9.34 -11.73 14.52
N LEU A 133 -10.41 -12.03 15.24
CA LEU A 133 -11.79 -12.02 14.74
C LEU A 133 -12.26 -10.61 14.38
N ARG A 134 -12.93 -10.48 13.22
CA ARG A 134 -13.52 -9.23 12.73
C ARG A 134 -14.79 -8.85 13.51
N PRO A 135 -15.22 -7.58 13.44
CA PRO A 135 -16.46 -7.15 14.08
C PRO A 135 -17.72 -7.89 13.61
N ASN A 136 -17.70 -8.45 12.40
CA ASN A 136 -18.80 -9.21 11.83
C ASN A 136 -18.60 -10.74 11.86
N PHE A 137 -17.72 -11.25 12.74
CA PHE A 137 -17.38 -12.67 12.76
C PHE A 137 -18.59 -13.56 13.11
N VAL A 138 -19.36 -13.22 14.14
CA VAL A 138 -20.49 -14.05 14.60
C VAL A 138 -21.59 -14.13 13.54
N SER A 139 -21.85 -13.03 12.81
CA SER A 139 -22.86 -13.02 11.73
C SER A 139 -22.46 -13.88 10.53
N ILE A 140 -21.16 -14.07 10.29
CA ILE A 140 -20.64 -14.97 9.24
C ILE A 140 -20.58 -16.42 9.74
N CYS A 141 -19.91 -16.67 10.87
CA CYS A 141 -19.64 -18.00 11.39
C CYS A 141 -20.91 -18.71 11.88
N LYS A 142 -21.85 -17.98 12.49
CA LYS A 142 -23.06 -18.51 13.13
C LYS A 142 -22.73 -19.68 14.08
N PRO A 143 -21.96 -19.45 15.16
CA PRO A 143 -21.60 -20.51 16.10
C PRO A 143 -22.82 -21.04 16.87
N ASN A 144 -22.85 -22.34 17.15
CA ASN A 144 -23.92 -22.97 17.93
C ASN A 144 -23.67 -22.84 19.44
N PHE A 145 -24.13 -21.75 20.04
CA PHE A 145 -23.96 -21.49 21.48
C PHE A 145 -24.72 -22.46 22.40
N LYS A 146 -25.68 -23.25 21.89
CA LYS A 146 -26.49 -24.15 22.74
C LYS A 146 -25.69 -25.31 23.33
N ASN A 147 -24.61 -25.71 22.68
CA ASN A 147 -23.83 -26.90 23.03
C ASN A 147 -22.45 -26.56 23.63
N ILE A 148 -22.18 -25.29 23.94
CA ILE A 148 -20.84 -24.85 24.33
C ILE A 148 -20.89 -24.06 25.63
N SER A 149 -20.18 -24.53 26.64
CA SER A 149 -19.98 -23.82 27.90
C SER A 149 -18.93 -22.73 27.76
N CYS A 150 -19.23 -21.54 28.27
CA CYS A 150 -18.25 -20.48 28.47
C CYS A 150 -17.39 -20.81 29.69
N ILE A 151 -16.09 -21.06 29.50
CA ILE A 151 -15.11 -21.34 30.55
C ILE A 151 -14.03 -20.26 30.48
N ASP A 152 -13.71 -19.62 31.60
CA ASP A 152 -12.65 -18.60 31.68
C ASP A 152 -12.73 -17.49 30.61
N LYS A 153 -13.96 -17.01 30.35
CA LYS A 153 -14.31 -15.95 29.36
C LYS A 153 -14.20 -16.37 27.89
N TYR A 154 -13.93 -17.64 27.59
CA TYR A 154 -13.91 -18.18 26.23
C TYR A 154 -14.79 -19.41 26.08
N TYR A 155 -15.25 -19.65 24.86
CA TYR A 155 -15.89 -20.93 24.50
C TYR A 155 -14.81 -22.00 24.29
N SER A 156 -14.96 -23.16 24.92
CA SER A 156 -13.97 -24.26 24.91
C SER A 156 -13.66 -24.73 23.49
N GLU A 157 -14.69 -25.03 22.70
CA GLU A 157 -14.60 -25.37 21.28
C GLU A 157 -15.86 -24.85 20.57
N TYR A 158 -15.70 -24.23 19.41
CA TYR A 158 -16.84 -23.73 18.63
C TYR A 158 -16.75 -24.14 17.18
N GLU A 159 -17.89 -24.52 16.62
CA GLU A 159 -18.05 -24.83 15.21
C GLU A 159 -18.90 -23.76 14.52
N CYS A 160 -18.49 -23.37 13.31
CA CYS A 160 -19.26 -22.46 12.48
C CYS A 160 -20.32 -23.24 11.69
N MET A 161 -21.58 -22.83 11.75
CA MET A 161 -22.67 -23.44 10.97
C MET A 161 -22.69 -23.00 9.51
N SER A 162 -22.01 -21.91 9.16
CA SER A 162 -21.93 -21.44 7.77
C SER A 162 -21.06 -22.35 6.91
N SER A 163 -21.49 -22.62 5.68
CA SER A 163 -20.76 -23.47 4.73
C SER A 163 -19.65 -22.74 3.97
N ASP A 164 -19.66 -21.40 3.97
CA ASP A 164 -18.66 -20.59 3.25
C ASP A 164 -17.35 -20.47 4.06
N LYS A 165 -16.47 -21.46 3.86
CA LYS A 165 -15.15 -21.51 4.50
C LYS A 165 -14.31 -20.27 4.18
N ASN A 166 -14.38 -19.74 2.97
CA ASN A 166 -13.59 -18.57 2.57
C ASN A 166 -14.05 -17.32 3.33
N ALA A 167 -15.37 -17.12 3.49
CA ALA A 167 -15.91 -16.03 4.28
C ALA A 167 -15.53 -16.15 5.76
N ILE A 168 -15.56 -17.38 6.31
CA ILE A 168 -15.14 -17.65 7.70
C ILE A 168 -13.65 -17.31 7.89
N ASP A 169 -12.78 -17.78 7.00
CA ASP A 169 -11.35 -17.50 7.07
C ASP A 169 -11.08 -16.00 6.92
N GLU A 170 -11.80 -15.32 6.02
CA GLU A 170 -11.69 -13.87 5.89
C GLU A 170 -12.11 -13.14 7.17
N ALA A 171 -13.13 -13.63 7.86
CA ALA A 171 -13.61 -13.10 9.13
C ALA A 171 -12.62 -13.29 10.29
N ARG A 172 -11.62 -14.17 10.15
CA ARG A 172 -10.51 -14.37 11.10
C ARG A 172 -9.30 -13.47 10.84
N LEU A 173 -9.31 -12.71 9.75
CA LEU A 173 -8.17 -11.90 9.31
C LEU A 173 -8.38 -10.41 9.58
N SER A 174 -8.69 -10.03 10.83
CA SER A 174 -8.91 -8.62 11.19
C SER A 174 -7.61 -7.82 11.27
N PHE A 175 -6.66 -8.22 12.11
CA PHE A 175 -5.50 -7.39 12.45
C PHE A 175 -4.35 -7.46 11.42
N PHE A 176 -3.81 -6.36 10.90
CA PHE A 176 -4.31 -4.98 10.87
C PHE A 176 -5.00 -4.68 9.53
N SER A 177 -5.59 -3.49 9.38
CA SER A 177 -6.33 -3.12 8.16
C SER A 177 -5.39 -2.90 6.98
N GLY A 178 -5.47 -3.78 5.97
CA GLY A 178 -4.72 -3.62 4.72
C GLY A 178 -5.17 -2.42 3.89
N HIS A 179 -6.48 -2.12 3.88
CA HIS A 179 -7.01 -0.97 3.15
C HIS A 179 -6.46 0.34 3.70
N ALA A 180 -6.43 0.49 5.03
CA ALA A 180 -5.86 1.65 5.68
C ALA A 180 -4.36 1.78 5.39
N ALA A 181 -3.61 0.67 5.48
CA ALA A 181 -2.18 0.66 5.19
C ALA A 181 -1.85 1.03 3.75
N TYR A 182 -2.49 0.41 2.75
CA TYR A 182 -2.21 0.72 1.35
C TYR A 182 -2.67 2.12 0.94
N ALA A 183 -3.84 2.57 1.40
CA ALA A 183 -4.34 3.91 1.10
C ALA A 183 -3.45 4.99 1.73
N CYS A 184 -3.06 4.81 3.00
CA CYS A 184 -2.19 5.76 3.67
C CYS A 184 -0.78 5.75 3.11
N TYR A 185 -0.23 4.57 2.80
CA TYR A 185 1.04 4.45 2.08
C TYR A 185 1.04 5.20 0.74
N PHE A 186 0.00 5.01 -0.07
CA PHE A 186 -0.18 5.73 -1.33
C PHE A 186 -0.16 7.24 -1.12
N SER A 187 -0.96 7.74 -0.19
CA SER A 187 -1.05 9.17 0.11
C SER A 187 0.28 9.72 0.59
N THR A 188 0.91 9.10 1.59
CA THR A 188 2.19 9.54 2.15
C THR A 188 3.30 9.53 1.12
N PHE A 189 3.42 8.45 0.33
CA PHE A 189 4.45 8.34 -0.70
C PHE A 189 4.29 9.42 -1.77
N LEU A 190 3.07 9.65 -2.27
CA LEU A 190 2.84 10.66 -3.31
C LEU A 190 3.06 12.08 -2.79
N ILE A 191 2.58 12.40 -1.59
CA ILE A 191 2.82 13.71 -0.97
C ILE A 191 4.33 13.95 -0.86
N ALA A 192 5.07 13.00 -0.29
CA ALA A 192 6.52 13.11 -0.16
C ALA A 192 7.19 13.25 -1.53
N TYR A 193 6.82 12.43 -2.51
CA TYR A 193 7.34 12.49 -3.88
C TYR A 193 7.12 13.87 -4.51
N MET A 194 5.92 14.43 -4.38
CA MET A 194 5.57 15.75 -4.89
C MET A 194 6.42 16.83 -4.26
N PHE A 195 6.52 16.88 -2.93
CA PHE A 195 7.35 17.89 -2.25
C PHE A 195 8.83 17.78 -2.61
N MET A 196 9.38 16.57 -2.65
CA MET A 196 10.78 16.33 -3.03
C MET A 196 11.08 16.79 -4.45
N ARG A 197 10.14 16.57 -5.37
CA ARG A 197 10.33 16.90 -6.78
C ARG A 197 10.11 18.38 -7.08
N SER A 198 9.09 18.97 -6.45
CA SER A 198 8.65 20.36 -6.65
C SER A 198 9.45 21.39 -5.86
N SER A 199 10.29 20.99 -4.90
CA SER A 199 11.03 21.90 -4.00
C SER A 199 11.85 22.98 -4.70
N LYS A 200 12.22 22.79 -5.97
CA LYS A 200 13.00 23.77 -6.76
C LYS A 200 12.17 24.87 -7.42
N SER A 201 10.84 24.77 -7.42
CA SER A 201 9.94 25.73 -8.10
C SER A 201 8.83 26.20 -7.16
N SER A 202 8.71 27.52 -6.98
CA SER A 202 7.63 28.13 -6.18
C SER A 202 6.23 27.69 -6.65
N LYS A 203 6.03 27.55 -7.97
CA LYS A 203 4.77 27.07 -8.55
C LYS A 203 4.54 25.57 -8.25
N GLY A 204 5.58 24.75 -8.35
CA GLY A 204 5.50 23.32 -8.01
C GLY A 204 5.18 23.09 -6.54
N THR A 205 5.82 23.85 -5.65
CA THR A 205 5.58 23.75 -4.20
C THR A 205 4.15 24.16 -3.85
N LYS A 206 3.61 25.24 -4.44
CA LYS A 206 2.19 25.62 -4.29
C LYS A 206 1.25 24.50 -4.74
N PHE A 207 1.55 23.86 -5.88
CA PHE A 207 0.76 22.72 -6.37
C PHE A 207 0.78 21.54 -5.39
N ALA A 208 1.94 21.22 -4.80
CA ALA A 208 2.05 20.18 -3.78
C ALA A 208 1.21 20.50 -2.52
N TYR A 209 1.24 21.75 -2.05
CA TYR A 209 0.38 22.16 -0.91
C TYR A 209 -1.11 22.02 -1.21
N ILE A 210 -1.57 22.45 -2.39
CA ILE A 210 -2.99 22.41 -2.77
C ILE A 210 -3.51 20.96 -2.91
N THR A 211 -2.67 20.04 -3.39
CA THR A 211 -3.05 18.64 -3.64
C THR A 211 -2.90 17.73 -2.42
N THR A 212 -2.03 18.08 -1.48
CA THR A 212 -1.83 17.35 -0.22
C THR A 212 -3.14 17.00 0.53
N PRO A 213 -4.07 17.94 0.80
CA PRO A 213 -5.31 17.62 1.52
C PRO A 213 -6.16 16.55 0.79
N ILE A 214 -6.13 16.50 -0.54
CA ILE A 214 -6.89 15.51 -1.33
C ILE A 214 -6.39 14.09 -1.02
N PHE A 215 -5.06 13.88 -0.99
CA PHE A 215 -4.47 12.59 -0.66
C PHE A 215 -4.71 12.20 0.80
N ILE A 216 -4.64 13.16 1.73
CA ILE A 216 -4.94 12.91 3.15
C ILE A 216 -6.40 12.48 3.31
N ILE A 217 -7.33 13.22 2.72
CA ILE A 217 -8.76 12.89 2.75
C ILE A 217 -9.03 11.51 2.15
N PHE A 218 -8.43 11.19 1.00
CA PHE A 218 -8.54 9.85 0.40
C PHE A 218 -8.14 8.74 1.38
N GLY A 219 -6.97 8.86 2.01
CA GLY A 219 -6.48 7.87 2.97
C GLY A 219 -7.39 7.70 4.18
N ILE A 220 -7.92 8.82 4.69
CA ILE A 220 -8.86 8.85 5.83
C ILE A 220 -10.20 8.22 5.43
N CYS A 221 -10.79 8.60 4.29
CA CYS A 221 -12.08 8.06 3.83
C CYS A 221 -12.03 6.54 3.63
N VAL A 222 -10.97 6.02 3.00
CA VAL A 222 -10.79 4.57 2.84
C VAL A 222 -10.66 3.90 4.21
N SER A 223 -9.95 4.53 5.16
CA SER A 223 -9.77 3.98 6.52
C SER A 223 -11.07 3.96 7.31
N ILE A 224 -11.85 5.05 7.31
CA ILE A 224 -13.15 5.15 7.96
C ILE A 224 -14.13 4.12 7.38
N SER A 225 -14.10 3.89 6.06
CA SER A 225 -14.96 2.88 5.42
C SER A 225 -14.80 1.49 6.04
N ARG A 226 -13.62 1.15 6.59
CA ARG A 226 -13.38 -0.16 7.22
C ARG A 226 -14.07 -0.32 8.57
N ILE A 227 -14.25 0.79 9.29
CA ILE A 227 -14.96 0.85 10.56
C ILE A 227 -16.47 0.81 10.27
N THR A 228 -16.95 1.66 9.35
CA THR A 228 -18.38 1.77 9.02
C THR A 228 -18.93 0.57 8.23
N ASP A 229 -18.05 -0.26 7.64
CA ASP A 229 -18.41 -1.53 7.02
C ASP A 229 -18.23 -2.75 7.97
N TYR A 230 -17.89 -2.52 9.24
CA TYR A 230 -17.66 -3.56 10.24
C TYR A 230 -16.62 -4.61 9.82
N LYS A 231 -15.62 -4.19 9.04
CA LYS A 231 -14.54 -5.07 8.55
C LYS A 231 -13.34 -5.09 9.47
N HIS A 232 -13.13 -4.02 10.24
CA HIS A 232 -11.98 -3.88 11.13
C HIS A 232 -12.35 -3.12 12.40
N HIS A 233 -11.69 -3.46 13.50
CA HIS A 233 -11.72 -2.68 14.73
C HIS A 233 -10.95 -1.36 14.52
N THR A 234 -11.27 -0.34 15.32
CA THR A 234 -10.62 0.99 15.24
C THR A 234 -9.10 0.90 15.39
N LEU A 235 -8.62 0.10 16.35
CA LEU A 235 -7.18 -0.13 16.55
C LEU A 235 -6.51 -0.80 15.33
N ASP A 236 -7.20 -1.73 14.67
CA ASP A 236 -6.67 -2.41 13.49
C ASP A 236 -6.49 -1.41 12.33
N VAL A 237 -7.38 -0.42 12.24
CA VAL A 237 -7.29 0.69 11.28
C VAL A 237 -6.17 1.65 11.64
N LEU A 238 -6.04 2.03 12.92
CA LEU A 238 -4.97 2.90 13.41
C LEU A 238 -3.58 2.30 13.15
N VAL A 239 -3.37 1.03 13.47
CA VAL A 239 -2.11 0.33 13.16
C VAL A 239 -1.85 0.30 11.66
N GLY A 240 -2.89 0.07 10.85
CA GLY A 240 -2.79 0.15 9.39
C GLY A 240 -2.32 1.51 8.90
N LEU A 241 -2.89 2.61 9.43
CA LEU A 241 -2.45 3.96 9.12
C LEU A 241 -0.97 4.17 9.47
N ILE A 242 -0.56 3.80 10.69
CA ILE A 242 0.83 3.96 11.15
C ILE A 242 1.80 3.19 10.24
N VAL A 243 1.48 1.93 9.91
CA VAL A 243 2.31 1.11 9.01
C VAL A 243 2.40 1.75 7.62
N GLY A 244 1.27 2.25 7.09
CA GLY A 244 1.23 2.92 5.79
C GLY A 244 2.12 4.16 5.75
N ILE A 245 2.04 5.02 6.78
CA ILE A 245 2.88 6.22 6.91
C ILE A 245 4.35 5.83 7.02
N ALA A 246 4.68 4.89 7.90
CA ALA A 246 6.06 4.47 8.14
C ALA A 246 6.72 3.95 6.86
N VAL A 247 6.06 3.01 6.16
CA VAL A 247 6.57 2.49 4.88
C VAL A 247 6.64 3.59 3.82
N GLY A 248 5.66 4.49 3.77
CA GLY A 248 5.62 5.60 2.82
C GLY A 248 6.83 6.51 2.96
N ILE A 249 7.12 6.91 4.19
CA ILE A 249 8.28 7.73 4.55
C ILE A 249 9.59 6.97 4.24
N SER A 250 9.72 5.71 4.64
CA SER A 250 10.94 4.92 4.39
C SER A 250 11.27 4.79 2.90
N ILE A 251 10.26 4.54 2.06
CA ILE A 251 10.45 4.44 0.61
C ILE A 251 10.75 5.81 0.01
N ALA A 252 10.08 6.88 0.47
CA ALA A 252 10.35 8.24 0.02
C ALA A 252 11.80 8.67 0.32
N PHE A 253 12.32 8.42 1.53
CA PHE A 253 13.73 8.71 1.86
C PHE A 253 14.72 7.88 1.02
N SER A 254 14.41 6.61 0.80
CA SER A 254 15.22 5.74 -0.07
C SER A 254 15.26 6.29 -1.50
N PHE A 255 14.13 6.80 -1.98
CA PHE A 255 14.02 7.44 -3.27
C PHE A 255 14.83 8.73 -3.34
N GLU A 256 14.74 9.61 -2.33
CA GLU A 256 15.49 10.86 -2.27
C GLU A 256 17.00 10.62 -2.40
N LYS A 257 17.54 9.69 -1.61
CA LYS A 257 18.96 9.30 -1.65
C LYS A 257 19.36 8.79 -3.03
N THR A 258 18.46 8.06 -3.69
CA THR A 258 18.72 7.52 -5.03
C THR A 258 18.62 8.60 -6.11
N ILE A 259 17.72 9.58 -6.00
CA ILE A 259 17.68 10.73 -6.92
C ILE A 259 18.93 11.58 -6.77
N ARG A 260 19.34 11.91 -5.53
CA ARG A 260 20.54 12.74 -5.29
C ARG A 260 21.76 12.13 -5.97
N LYS A 261 22.00 10.83 -5.74
CA LYS A 261 23.06 10.07 -6.42
C LYS A 261 22.98 10.12 -7.96
N ASP A 262 21.78 10.06 -8.53
CA ASP A 262 21.63 10.12 -9.99
C ASP A 262 21.81 11.56 -10.52
N LYS A 263 21.35 12.59 -9.80
CA LYS A 263 21.58 14.00 -10.17
C LYS A 263 23.07 14.32 -10.26
N ASP A 264 23.87 13.82 -9.32
CA ASP A 264 25.34 13.97 -9.32
C ASP A 264 25.99 13.35 -10.57
N ILE A 265 25.35 12.33 -11.16
CA ILE A 265 25.81 11.68 -12.40
C ILE A 265 25.39 12.48 -13.65
N PHE A 266 24.26 13.19 -13.59
CA PHE A 266 23.79 14.04 -14.69
C PHE A 266 24.41 15.45 -14.69
N THR A 267 24.97 15.91 -13.56
CA THR A 267 25.81 17.11 -13.47
C THR A 267 27.29 16.85 -13.76
N TYR A 268 27.76 15.60 -13.76
CA TYR A 268 29.12 15.25 -14.17
C TYR A 268 29.28 15.19 -15.70
N LYS A 269 29.21 16.35 -16.35
CA LYS A 269 29.75 16.57 -17.71
C LYS A 269 30.03 18.06 -18.00
N GLU A 270 30.56 18.76 -17.01
CA GLU A 270 31.29 20.02 -17.22
C GLU A 270 32.74 19.81 -16.74
N ARG A 271 33.45 18.92 -17.43
CA ARG A 271 34.91 18.96 -17.62
C ARG A 271 35.20 18.42 -19.01
#